data_AF-A0A1L9S650-F1
#
_entry.id   AF-A0A1L9S650-F1
#
_cell.length_a   1.000
_cell.length_b   1.000
_cell.length_c   1.000
_cell.angle_alpha   90.00
_cell.angle_beta   90.00
_cell.angle_gamma   90.00
#
_symmetry.space_group_name_H-M   'P 1'
#
loop_
_entity.id
_entity.type
_entity.pdbx_description
1 polymer ?
#
loop_
_entity_poly.entity_id
_entity_poly.type
_entity_poly.pdbx_seq_one_letter_code
_entity_poly.pdbx_strand_id
1 'polypeptide(L)'
;QGSHARWLALTQRAPSSHSSFIYGVKSTKIYCRPTCPARLARRANVDFFDTTDQARSAGFRPCKRCQPDSASFVGDREALVARVIALLRTGKADPETKIRIKDLAQEAGMTPSYLCRVFKKTMGVTIGMYMAEFEKDDGNADTEMPAAP
;
A
#
# COMPACT_ATOMS: atom_id res chain seq x y z
N GLN A 1 -5.69 27.23 -3.84
CA GLN A 1 -5.80 26.43 -5.08
C GLN A 1 -7.05 25.56 -4.96
N GLY A 2 -8.01 25.76 -5.88
CA GLY A 2 -9.45 25.62 -5.60
C GLY A 2 -9.98 24.19 -5.50
N SER A 3 -11.03 24.03 -4.70
CA SER A 3 -11.81 22.80 -4.49
C SER A 3 -12.18 22.05 -5.78
N HIS A 4 -12.24 22.74 -6.91
CA HIS A 4 -12.48 22.18 -8.24
C HIS A 4 -11.37 21.24 -8.73
N ALA A 5 -10.09 21.60 -8.56
CA ALA A 5 -8.97 20.75 -8.98
C ALA A 5 -8.89 19.46 -8.16
N ARG A 6 -9.13 19.57 -6.84
CA ARG A 6 -9.22 18.43 -5.92
C ARG A 6 -10.38 17.51 -6.28
N TRP A 7 -11.53 18.07 -6.66
CA TRP A 7 -12.68 17.30 -7.14
C TRP A 7 -12.40 16.55 -8.44
N LEU A 8 -11.73 17.18 -9.42
CA LEU A 8 -11.32 16.52 -10.65
C LEU A 8 -10.34 15.37 -10.39
N ALA A 9 -9.30 15.61 -9.57
CA ALA A 9 -8.33 14.58 -9.21
C ALA A 9 -8.97 13.40 -8.46
N LEU A 10 -9.96 13.68 -7.60
CA LEU A 10 -10.77 12.68 -6.91
C LEU A 10 -11.63 11.87 -7.88
N THR A 11 -12.25 12.52 -8.86
CA THR A 11 -13.09 11.87 -9.87
C THR A 11 -12.26 11.00 -10.81
N GLN A 12 -11.08 11.49 -11.20
CA GLN A 12 -10.11 10.76 -12.03
C GLN A 12 -9.30 9.72 -11.24
N ARG A 13 -9.41 9.70 -9.90
CA ARG A 13 -8.63 8.84 -9.00
C ARG A 13 -7.13 8.89 -9.31
N ALA A 14 -6.62 10.09 -9.55
CA ALA A 14 -5.22 10.31 -9.93
C ALA A 14 -4.29 9.75 -8.83
N PRO A 15 -3.31 8.87 -9.14
CA PRO A 15 -2.42 8.29 -8.13
C PRO A 15 -1.63 9.35 -7.33
N SER A 16 -1.28 10.47 -7.98
CA SER A 16 -0.59 11.60 -7.36
C SER A 16 -1.40 12.32 -6.28
N SER A 17 -2.73 12.28 -6.35
CA SER A 17 -3.60 12.94 -5.36
C SER A 17 -3.61 12.25 -4.00
N HIS A 18 -3.09 11.03 -3.95
CA HIS A 18 -3.15 10.14 -2.80
C HIS A 18 -2.51 10.72 -1.52
N SER A 19 -1.38 11.41 -1.67
CA SER A 19 -0.66 12.10 -0.59
C SER A 19 -0.97 13.60 -0.54
N SER A 20 -1.70 14.13 -1.53
CA SER A 20 -1.95 15.57 -1.64
C SER A 20 -3.12 16.06 -0.78
N PHE A 21 -4.17 15.26 -0.61
CA PHE A 21 -5.33 15.64 0.21
C PHE A 21 -6.19 14.44 0.60
N ILE A 22 -7.06 14.66 1.58
CA ILE A 22 -8.09 13.74 2.06
C ILE A 22 -9.45 14.38 1.81
N TYR A 23 -10.49 13.57 1.63
CA TYR A 23 -11.85 14.08 1.54
C TYR A 23 -12.76 13.46 2.59
N GLY A 24 -13.61 14.29 3.21
CA GLY A 24 -14.62 13.88 4.17
C GLY A 24 -16.01 13.94 3.54
N VAL A 25 -16.82 12.92 3.77
CA VAL A 25 -18.22 12.91 3.36
C VAL A 25 -19.09 13.37 4.53
N LYS A 26 -19.73 14.54 4.41
CA LYS A 26 -20.58 15.14 5.45
C LYS A 26 -21.70 14.22 5.91
N SER A 27 -22.31 13.48 4.98
CA SER A 27 -23.47 12.63 5.25
C SER A 27 -23.13 11.41 6.10
N THR A 28 -21.93 10.86 5.97
CA THR A 28 -21.50 9.69 6.75
C THR A 28 -20.52 10.05 7.85
N LYS A 29 -20.01 11.30 7.87
CA LYS A 29 -18.90 11.74 8.73
C LYS A 29 -17.69 10.79 8.60
N ILE A 30 -17.43 10.31 7.39
CA ILE A 30 -16.27 9.43 7.10
C ILE A 30 -15.30 10.18 6.21
N TYR A 31 -14.02 10.17 6.56
CA TYR A 31 -12.95 10.64 5.69
C TYR A 31 -12.23 9.49 4.98
N CYS A 32 -11.93 9.73 3.71
CA CYS A 32 -11.38 8.78 2.75
C CYS A 32 -10.25 9.42 1.96
N ARG A 33 -9.38 8.57 1.39
CA ARG A 33 -8.36 8.99 0.43
C ARG A 33 -8.91 9.00 -0.99
N PRO A 34 -8.39 9.86 -1.90
CA PRO A 34 -8.95 10.01 -3.25
C PRO A 34 -8.88 8.74 -4.12
N THR A 35 -8.01 7.80 -3.77
CA THR A 35 -7.89 6.47 -4.41
C THR A 35 -8.89 5.44 -3.87
N CYS A 36 -9.77 5.81 -2.93
CA CYS A 36 -10.72 4.88 -2.34
C CYS A 36 -11.69 4.32 -3.40
N PRO A 37 -11.90 2.99 -3.48
CA PRO A 37 -12.86 2.39 -4.40
C PRO A 37 -14.33 2.63 -3.98
N ALA A 38 -14.57 3.31 -2.85
CA ALA A 38 -15.91 3.64 -2.40
C ALA A 38 -16.66 4.51 -3.44
N ARG A 39 -17.98 4.39 -3.45
CA ARG A 39 -18.84 5.22 -4.29
C ARG A 39 -18.70 6.67 -3.85
N LEU A 40 -18.37 7.54 -4.79
CA LEU A 40 -18.28 8.98 -4.58
C LEU A 40 -19.66 9.54 -4.22
N ALA A 41 -19.72 10.26 -3.10
CA ALA A 41 -20.90 11.04 -2.73
C ALA A 41 -21.03 12.28 -3.63
N ARG A 42 -22.18 12.95 -3.60
CA ARG A 42 -22.38 14.22 -4.32
C ARG A 42 -21.37 15.26 -3.85
N ARG A 43 -20.85 16.08 -4.76
CA ARG A 43 -19.88 17.15 -4.47
C ARG A 43 -20.27 18.06 -3.30
N ALA A 44 -21.58 18.34 -3.15
CA ALA A 44 -22.11 19.18 -2.09
C ALA A 44 -21.88 18.60 -0.67
N ASN A 45 -21.76 17.28 -0.57
CA ASN A 45 -21.55 16.56 0.68
C ASN A 45 -20.08 16.16 0.89
N VAL A 46 -19.15 16.70 0.10
CA VAL A 46 -17.72 16.39 0.18
C VAL A 46 -16.95 17.62 0.62
N ASP A 47 -16.23 17.50 1.73
CA ASP A 47 -15.20 18.47 2.14
C ASP A 47 -13.82 17.91 1.84
N PHE A 48 -12.86 18.80 1.61
CA PHE A 48 -11.46 18.45 1.41
C PHE A 48 -10.65 18.92 2.61
N PHE A 49 -9.75 18.06 3.09
CA PHE A 49 -8.83 18.31 4.18
C PHE A 49 -7.41 18.02 3.71
N ASP A 50 -6.43 18.78 4.19
CA ASP A 50 -5.03 18.52 3.82
C ASP A 50 -4.43 17.37 4.64
N THR A 51 -4.84 17.20 5.91
CA THR A 51 -4.35 16.13 6.79
C THR A 51 -5.47 15.31 7.44
N THR A 52 -5.14 14.08 7.85
CA THR A 52 -6.05 13.21 8.64
C THR A 52 -6.45 13.86 9.96
N ASP A 53 -5.53 14.61 10.55
CA ASP A 53 -5.73 15.28 11.83
C ASP A 53 -6.79 16.39 11.74
N GLN A 54 -6.79 17.18 10.66
CA GLN A 54 -7.85 18.16 10.40
C GLN A 54 -9.22 17.49 10.26
N ALA A 55 -9.29 16.38 9.53
CA ALA A 55 -10.54 15.63 9.37
C ALA A 55 -11.05 15.06 10.70
N ARG A 56 -10.14 14.55 11.55
CA ARG A 56 -10.47 14.02 12.87
C ARG A 56 -10.96 15.14 13.81
N SER A 57 -10.27 16.27 13.82
CA SER A 57 -10.66 17.46 14.60
C SER A 57 -12.03 18.00 14.15
N ALA A 58 -12.37 17.86 12.88
CA ALA A 58 -13.70 18.19 12.35
C ALA A 58 -14.79 17.12 12.64
N GLY A 59 -14.46 16.07 13.40
CA GLY A 59 -15.39 15.02 13.84
C GLY A 59 -15.66 13.93 12.80
N PHE A 60 -14.79 13.76 11.81
CA PHE A 60 -14.89 12.68 10.83
C PHE A 60 -14.14 11.43 11.32
N ARG A 61 -14.67 10.26 10.99
CA ARG A 61 -14.08 8.95 11.31
C ARG A 61 -13.29 8.39 10.11
N PRO A 62 -12.20 7.66 10.33
CA PRO A 62 -11.44 7.04 9.24
C PRO A 62 -12.28 5.98 8.53
N CYS A 63 -12.24 5.98 7.21
CA CYS A 63 -12.85 4.92 6.43
C CYS A 63 -12.15 3.58 6.67
N LYS A 64 -12.91 2.54 7.00
CA LYS A 64 -12.38 1.18 7.17
C LYS A 64 -11.86 0.54 5.86
N ARG A 65 -12.21 1.10 4.69
CA ARG A 65 -11.91 0.51 3.38
C ARG A 65 -10.64 1.05 2.73
N CYS A 66 -10.43 2.37 2.79
CA CYS A 66 -9.15 2.97 2.37
C CYS A 66 -8.19 3.19 3.54
N GLN A 67 -8.68 2.99 4.77
CA GLN A 67 -7.88 2.86 5.98
C GLN A 67 -6.80 3.97 6.04
N PRO A 68 -7.23 5.25 5.98
CA PRO A 68 -6.33 6.38 5.76
C PRO A 68 -5.27 6.54 6.87
N ASP A 69 -5.59 6.04 8.05
CA ASP A 69 -4.78 6.03 9.27
C ASP A 69 -3.75 4.90 9.30
N SER A 70 -4.05 3.75 8.68
CA SER A 70 -3.06 2.69 8.57
C SER A 70 -2.04 3.09 7.52
N ALA A 71 -0.82 3.37 7.98
CA ALA A 71 0.39 3.56 7.17
C ALA A 71 0.57 2.44 6.11
N SER A 72 -0.10 1.31 6.29
CA SER A 72 -0.10 0.17 5.40
C SER A 72 -0.75 0.41 4.04
N PHE A 73 -1.79 1.25 3.91
CA PHE A 73 -2.60 1.15 2.70
C PHE A 73 -2.05 1.92 1.50
N VAL A 74 -1.25 2.97 1.67
CA VAL A 74 -0.76 3.65 0.48
C VAL A 74 0.47 4.54 0.72
N GLY A 75 1.56 4.15 0.07
CA GLY A 75 2.79 4.90 -0.05
C GLY A 75 3.93 3.92 -0.29
N ASP A 76 4.06 2.95 0.59
CA ASP A 76 5.20 2.04 0.60
C ASP A 76 4.85 0.63 0.13
N ARG A 77 4.08 0.47 -0.95
CA ARG A 77 3.94 -0.89 -1.53
C ARG A 77 5.30 -1.38 -2.03
N GLU A 78 6.09 -0.48 -2.61
CA GLU A 78 7.46 -0.75 -3.02
C GLU A 78 8.38 -0.87 -1.82
N ALA A 79 8.34 0.02 -0.83
CA ALA A 79 9.21 -0.10 0.34
C ALA A 79 8.89 -1.35 1.19
N LEU A 80 7.62 -1.79 1.20
CA LEU A 80 7.20 -3.03 1.84
C LEU A 80 7.73 -4.25 1.07
N VAL A 81 7.64 -4.24 -0.27
CA VAL A 81 8.26 -5.28 -1.10
C VAL A 81 9.78 -5.29 -0.94
N ALA A 82 10.42 -4.13 -0.91
CA ALA A 82 11.86 -3.98 -0.68
C ALA A 82 12.29 -4.52 0.69
N ARG A 83 11.50 -4.26 1.75
CA ARG A 83 11.72 -4.87 3.07
C ARG A 83 11.62 -6.38 3.03
N VAL A 84 10.60 -6.93 2.35
CA VAL A 84 10.44 -8.39 2.21
C VAL A 84 11.60 -9.02 1.43
N ILE A 85 12.08 -8.37 0.37
CA ILE A 85 13.25 -8.81 -0.39
C ILE A 85 14.52 -8.75 0.47
N ALA A 86 14.68 -7.71 1.30
CA ALA A 86 15.79 -7.62 2.25
C ALA A 86 15.76 -8.75 3.27
N LEU A 87 14.58 -9.09 3.81
CA LEU A 87 14.39 -10.20 4.75
C LEU A 87 14.69 -11.56 4.10
N LEU A 88 14.28 -11.77 2.85
CA LEU A 88 14.65 -12.95 2.06
C LEU A 88 16.17 -13.09 1.91
N ARG A 89 16.88 -11.97 1.73
CA ARG A 89 18.34 -11.94 1.61
C ARG A 89 19.05 -12.18 2.94
N THR A 90 18.54 -11.67 4.06
CA THR A 90 19.12 -11.90 5.39
C THR A 90 18.84 -13.30 5.90
N GLY A 91 17.67 -13.88 5.60
CA GLY A 91 17.35 -15.26 5.98
C GLY A 91 18.19 -16.31 5.24
N LYS A 92 18.84 -15.97 4.11
CA LYS A 92 19.87 -16.81 3.48
C LYS A 92 21.13 -17.01 4.33
N ALA A 93 21.33 -16.23 5.41
CA ALA A 93 22.46 -16.42 6.30
C ALA A 93 22.39 -17.76 7.07
N ASP A 94 21.20 -18.39 7.13
CA ASP A 94 20.97 -19.64 7.85
C ASP A 94 20.41 -20.71 6.88
N PRO A 95 21.28 -21.51 6.23
CA PRO A 95 20.89 -22.43 5.14
C PRO A 95 20.03 -23.63 5.57
N GLU A 96 19.84 -23.88 6.87
CA GLU A 96 18.93 -24.92 7.37
C GLU A 96 17.50 -24.44 7.58
N THR A 97 17.27 -23.13 7.59
CA THR A 97 15.97 -22.57 7.93
C THR A 97 15.17 -22.25 6.67
N LYS A 98 14.24 -23.15 6.29
CA LYS A 98 13.23 -22.86 5.25
C LYS A 98 12.40 -21.64 5.64
N ILE A 99 12.71 -20.47 5.07
CA ILE A 99 11.96 -19.23 5.29
C ILE A 99 10.53 -19.44 4.79
N ARG A 100 9.54 -19.34 5.67
CA ARG A 100 8.13 -19.43 5.27
C ARG A 100 7.56 -18.04 5.03
N ILE A 101 6.58 -17.96 4.14
CA ILE A 101 5.81 -16.72 3.87
C ILE A 101 5.19 -16.17 5.17
N LYS A 102 4.86 -17.04 6.14
CA LYS A 102 4.35 -16.63 7.46
C LYS A 102 5.37 -15.80 8.25
N ASP A 103 6.63 -16.21 8.25
CA ASP A 103 7.68 -15.54 9.01
C ASP A 103 7.97 -14.16 8.40
N LEU A 104 8.08 -14.08 7.07
CA LEU A 104 8.21 -12.81 6.35
C LEU A 104 7.04 -11.87 6.59
N ALA A 105 5.82 -12.40 6.63
CA ALA A 105 4.63 -11.60 6.91
C ALA A 105 4.65 -11.06 8.34
N GLN A 106 5.02 -11.91 9.32
CA GLN A 106 5.11 -11.53 10.73
C GLN A 106 6.18 -10.47 10.96
N GLU A 107 7.35 -10.65 10.37
CA GLU A 107 8.49 -9.75 10.49
C GLU A 107 8.24 -8.40 9.79
N ALA A 108 7.50 -8.42 8.68
CA ALA A 108 7.02 -7.21 8.03
C ALA A 108 5.75 -6.62 8.68
N GLY A 109 5.26 -7.19 9.79
CA GLY A 109 4.14 -6.68 10.59
C GLY A 109 2.77 -6.79 9.91
N MET A 110 2.57 -7.79 9.05
CA MET A 110 1.36 -7.93 8.24
C MET A 110 0.85 -9.37 8.15
N THR A 111 -0.36 -9.52 7.59
CA THR A 111 -0.92 -10.84 7.34
C THR A 111 -0.36 -11.46 6.05
N PRO A 112 -0.18 -12.79 5.99
CA PRO A 112 0.33 -13.47 4.79
C PRO A 112 -0.51 -13.19 3.54
N SER A 113 -1.83 -13.10 3.69
CA SER A 113 -2.74 -12.80 2.58
C SER A 113 -2.56 -11.38 2.03
N TYR A 114 -2.27 -10.41 2.91
CA TYR A 114 -2.01 -9.04 2.48
C TYR A 114 -0.67 -8.93 1.77
N LEU A 115 0.38 -9.56 2.32
CA LEU A 115 1.71 -9.66 1.73
C LEU A 115 1.66 -10.26 0.32
N CYS A 116 1.05 -11.44 0.15
CA CYS A 116 0.90 -12.07 -1.17
C CYS A 116 0.19 -11.16 -2.18
N ARG A 117 -0.83 -10.42 -1.74
CA ARG A 117 -1.60 -9.52 -2.61
C ARG A 117 -0.82 -8.28 -2.99
N VAL A 118 -0.07 -7.70 -2.06
CA VAL A 118 0.79 -6.53 -2.31
C VAL A 118 1.95 -6.94 -3.22
N PHE A 119 2.63 -8.04 -2.92
CA PHE A 119 3.76 -8.55 -3.70
C PHE A 119 3.35 -8.84 -5.15
N LYS A 120 2.24 -9.55 -5.37
CA LYS A 120 1.72 -9.80 -6.73
C LYS A 120 1.36 -8.53 -7.48
N LYS A 121 0.88 -7.50 -6.77
CA LYS A 121 0.48 -6.22 -7.39
C LYS A 121 1.68 -5.34 -7.75
N THR A 122 2.79 -5.48 -7.04
CA THR A 122 4.02 -4.71 -7.27
C THR A 122 4.98 -5.42 -8.21
N MET A 123 5.28 -6.72 -7.97
CA MET A 123 6.27 -7.51 -8.71
C MET A 123 5.67 -8.30 -9.87
N GLY A 124 4.34 -8.36 -10.01
CA GLY A 124 3.64 -9.17 -11.03
C GLY A 124 3.63 -10.68 -10.75
N VAL A 125 4.57 -11.18 -9.95
CA VAL A 125 4.69 -12.59 -9.54
C VAL A 125 4.24 -12.82 -8.11
N THR A 126 3.85 -14.06 -7.79
CA THR A 126 3.51 -14.46 -6.42
C THR A 126 4.77 -14.62 -5.59
N ILE A 127 4.75 -14.20 -4.33
CA ILE A 127 5.91 -14.33 -3.44
C ILE A 127 6.42 -15.78 -3.32
N GLY A 128 5.53 -16.77 -3.32
CA GLY A 128 5.95 -18.18 -3.30
C GLY A 128 6.68 -18.62 -4.58
N MET A 129 6.36 -18.02 -5.73
CA MET A 129 7.06 -18.29 -6.99
C MET A 129 8.43 -17.61 -6.99
N TYR A 130 8.49 -16.36 -6.50
CA TYR A 130 9.74 -15.64 -6.29
C TYR A 130 10.68 -16.36 -5.32
N MET A 131 10.17 -16.90 -4.22
CA MET A 131 10.97 -17.71 -3.27
C MET A 131 11.47 -19.00 -3.93
N ALA A 132 10.64 -19.69 -4.70
CA ALA A 132 11.05 -20.89 -5.43
C ALA A 132 12.08 -20.62 -6.53
N GLU A 133 12.03 -19.44 -7.17
CA GLU A 133 13.07 -18.97 -8.10
C GLU A 133 14.36 -18.59 -7.34
N PHE A 134 14.24 -17.90 -6.20
CA PHE A 134 15.37 -17.54 -5.33
C PHE A 134 16.09 -18.74 -4.71
N GLU A 135 15.36 -19.83 -4.44
CA GLU A 135 15.91 -21.12 -4.01
C GLU A 135 16.61 -21.86 -5.16
N LYS A 136 16.18 -21.66 -6.41
CA LYS A 136 16.82 -22.26 -7.60
C LYS A 136 18.08 -21.53 -8.03
N ASP A 137 18.19 -20.24 -7.74
CA ASP A 137 19.35 -19.40 -8.06
C ASP A 137 20.62 -19.80 -7.26
N ASP A 138 20.49 -20.63 -6.21
CA ASP A 138 21.61 -21.29 -5.52
C ASP A 138 22.41 -22.26 -6.44
N GLY A 139 21.95 -22.48 -7.68
CA GLY A 139 22.67 -23.23 -8.71
C GLY A 139 23.34 -22.40 -9.81
N ASN A 140 23.09 -21.09 -9.91
CA ASN A 140 23.70 -20.26 -10.95
C ASN A 140 23.71 -18.79 -10.51
N ALA A 141 24.80 -18.35 -9.90
CA ALA A 141 25.11 -16.93 -9.82
C ALA A 141 25.10 -16.32 -11.24
N ASP A 142 24.82 -15.02 -11.30
CA ASP A 142 24.69 -14.16 -12.50
C ASP A 142 23.30 -14.15 -13.13
N THR A 143 22.43 -13.23 -12.69
CA THR A 143 21.70 -12.29 -13.58
C THR A 143 21.02 -11.18 -12.78
N GLU A 144 21.60 -9.99 -12.89
CA GLU A 144 20.97 -8.70 -13.17
C GLU A 144 19.72 -8.28 -12.36
N MET A 145 19.97 -7.29 -11.50
CA MET A 145 18.99 -6.49 -10.78
C MET A 145 18.43 -5.41 -11.73
N PRO A 146 17.12 -5.40 -12.09
CA PRO A 146 16.57 -4.22 -12.72
C PRO A 146 16.38 -3.17 -11.62
N ALA A 147 17.33 -2.23 -11.56
CA ALA A 147 17.08 -0.90 -11.05
C ALA A 147 15.88 -0.33 -11.81
N ALA A 148 14.77 -0.11 -11.09
CA ALA A 148 13.65 0.66 -11.62
C ALA A 148 14.01 2.16 -11.58
N PRO A 149 13.52 2.94 -12.57
CA PRO A 149 14.15 4.17 -13.08
C PRO A 149 14.12 5.39 -12.16
#